data_AF-A0A8H5M8C6-F1
#
_entry.id   AF-A0A8H5M8C6-F1
#
_cell.length_a   1.000
_cell.length_b   1.000
_cell.length_c   1.000
_cell.angle_alpha   90.00
_cell.angle_beta   90.00
_cell.angle_gamma   90.00
#
_symmetry.space_group_name_H-M   'P 1'
#
loop_
_entity.id
_entity.type
_entity.pdbx_description
1 polymer ?
#
loop_
_entity_poly.entity_id
_entity_poly.type
_entity_poly.pdbx_seq_one_letter_code
_entity_poly.pdbx_strand_id
1 'polypeptide(L)'
;MARYPKIVAIDTDWTLFWGWLKENEWGRGRNASPRKEDNIEKRNYWEIQDRTNNRIACGMYADIPRIIKDILQNGAKLAIVSRNTSKAMCDKALWYWTVQDQNGQDKTIIDLVSFDEVYNKDKTEHFRAIKGYSKVDYSDMILYDDEAFNNTVEMMLGVTFQVSRDQKGLTWDNYQEGLDIWRRTKDIYSPWNGLNVGSYPKRKLIGYSGMDMGTIRELEAGGRRSDRKEAARWGFAVYVADDPRVAIYFNNWIKRYFPGTQTVVCAIYARDGGIWDRMNKIWVPDFRNNIKQNRSSEFMLGWSEEDRNRQVAQWGVKKPYVLFSRHPNMGAGFPFRGRFNELVIYPQIQENLILTVRMSDSELRTAANVNYPGRIREWNITIPQQTRADFLRNRENIG
;
A
#
# COMPACT_ATOMS: atom_id res chain seq x y z
N MET A 1 -24.50 1.46 -10.52
CA MET A 1 -23.74 2.18 -9.47
C MET A 1 -22.27 1.86 -9.62
N ALA A 2 -21.37 2.82 -9.39
CA ALA A 2 -19.93 2.56 -9.41
C ALA A 2 -19.54 1.60 -8.26
N ARG A 3 -18.51 0.77 -8.47
CA ARG A 3 -18.03 -0.17 -7.44
C ARG A 3 -17.51 0.61 -6.22
N TYR A 4 -17.81 0.10 -5.01
CA TYR A 4 -17.49 0.74 -3.73
C TYR A 4 -16.93 -0.28 -2.72
N PRO A 5 -15.95 0.08 -1.84
CA PRO A 5 -15.45 -0.82 -0.79
C PRO A 5 -16.55 -1.22 0.20
N LYS A 6 -16.45 -2.41 0.79
CA LYS A 6 -17.43 -2.88 1.79
C LYS A 6 -17.19 -2.26 3.17
N ILE A 7 -15.94 -1.93 3.49
CA ILE A 7 -15.54 -1.30 4.74
C ILE A 7 -14.63 -0.12 4.42
N VAL A 8 -14.96 1.03 4.99
CA VAL A 8 -14.11 2.23 4.97
C VAL A 8 -13.66 2.49 6.40
N ALA A 9 -12.36 2.34 6.65
CA ALA A 9 -11.75 2.61 7.93
C ALA A 9 -11.08 3.98 7.93
N ILE A 10 -11.26 4.71 9.02
CA ILE A 10 -10.70 6.05 9.22
C ILE A 10 -9.94 6.04 10.55
N ASP A 11 -8.70 6.52 10.54
CA ASP A 11 -7.95 6.82 11.76
C ASP A 11 -8.50 8.06 12.49
N THR A 12 -8.15 8.24 13.76
CA THR A 12 -8.70 9.33 14.58
C THR A 12 -7.84 10.60 14.51
N ASP A 13 -6.72 10.61 15.23
CA ASP A 13 -5.91 11.79 15.46
C ASP A 13 -5.27 12.21 14.11
N TRP A 14 -5.35 13.49 13.76
CA TRP A 14 -4.87 14.06 12.48
C TRP A 14 -5.47 13.47 11.19
N THR A 15 -6.48 12.59 11.30
CA THR A 15 -7.22 12.04 10.15
C THR A 15 -8.70 12.43 10.20
N LEU A 16 -9.46 11.97 11.20
CA LEU A 16 -10.86 12.36 11.43
C LEU A 16 -10.97 13.73 12.09
N PHE A 17 -10.05 14.04 13.01
CA PHE A 17 -10.00 15.33 13.70
C PHE A 17 -8.56 15.80 13.85
N TRP A 18 -8.34 17.11 13.94
CA TRP A 18 -7.04 17.67 14.28
C TRP A 18 -6.80 17.61 15.79
N GLY A 19 -5.51 17.61 16.17
CA GLY A 19 -5.09 17.53 17.57
C GLY A 19 -4.92 16.09 18.05
N TRP A 20 -4.40 15.95 19.28
CA TRP A 20 -4.12 14.65 19.89
C TRP A 20 -4.98 14.44 21.13
N LEU A 21 -5.79 13.38 21.16
CA LEU A 21 -6.53 12.94 22.35
C LEU A 21 -5.63 12.12 23.28
N LYS A 22 -4.71 12.80 23.96
CA LYS A 22 -3.73 12.15 24.84
C LYS A 22 -4.21 12.10 26.29
N GLU A 23 -4.41 10.89 26.80
CA GLU A 23 -4.83 10.66 28.19
C GLU A 23 -3.89 11.26 29.25
N ASN A 24 -2.61 11.44 28.91
CA ASN A 24 -1.62 12.00 29.81
C ASN A 24 -1.65 13.54 29.85
N GLU A 25 -2.21 14.21 28.84
CA GLU A 25 -2.31 15.67 28.74
C GLU A 25 -3.69 16.18 29.19
N TRP A 26 -4.77 15.46 28.84
CA TRP A 26 -6.14 15.86 29.15
C TRP A 26 -6.53 15.59 30.61
N GLY A 27 -7.34 16.48 31.20
CA GLY A 27 -7.84 16.36 32.57
C GLY A 27 -6.73 16.46 33.61
N ARG A 28 -5.83 17.45 33.45
CA ARG A 28 -4.69 17.69 34.34
C ARG A 28 -4.78 18.99 35.14
N GLY A 29 -5.75 19.85 34.82
CA GLY A 29 -5.96 21.10 35.54
C GLY A 29 -6.77 20.92 36.83
N ARG A 30 -7.08 22.06 37.47
CA ARG A 30 -7.89 22.11 38.70
C ARG A 30 -9.30 21.56 38.42
N ASN A 31 -9.83 20.76 39.34
CA ASN A 31 -11.15 20.12 39.24
C ASN A 31 -11.30 19.10 38.10
N ALA A 32 -10.21 18.42 37.74
CA ALA A 32 -10.28 17.29 36.81
C ALA A 32 -11.19 16.16 37.34
N SER A 33 -11.99 15.59 36.46
CA SER A 33 -12.74 14.35 36.74
C SER A 33 -11.76 13.19 36.87
N PRO A 34 -12.01 12.24 37.79
CA PRO A 34 -11.22 11.00 37.87
C PRO A 34 -11.22 10.19 36.57
N ARG A 35 -12.38 10.14 35.89
CA ARG A 35 -12.51 9.53 34.55
C ARG A 35 -11.99 10.50 33.51
N LYS A 36 -11.13 10.03 32.61
CA LYS A 36 -10.39 10.90 31.69
C LYS A 36 -11.29 11.49 30.62
N GLU A 37 -12.15 10.68 30.05
CA GLU A 37 -13.18 11.04 29.08
C GLU A 37 -14.17 12.09 29.60
N ASP A 38 -14.44 12.12 30.90
CA ASP A 38 -15.34 13.13 31.52
C ASP A 38 -14.72 14.53 31.60
N ASN A 39 -13.43 14.68 31.25
CA ASN A 39 -12.79 15.97 31.08
C ASN A 39 -12.94 16.53 29.67
N ILE A 40 -13.53 15.79 28.73
CA ILE A 40 -13.84 16.27 27.38
C ILE A 40 -15.21 16.97 27.40
N GLU A 41 -15.23 18.24 26.98
CA GLU A 41 -16.46 19.01 26.80
C GLU A 41 -16.61 19.53 25.38
N LYS A 42 -17.86 19.67 24.94
CA LYS A 42 -18.19 20.25 23.63
C LYS A 42 -17.98 21.76 23.67
N ARG A 43 -17.19 22.28 22.74
CA ARG A 43 -16.99 23.73 22.58
C ARG A 43 -17.95 24.31 21.55
N ASN A 44 -18.09 23.65 20.41
CA ASN A 44 -19.03 24.01 19.35
C ASN A 44 -19.34 22.76 18.50
N TYR A 45 -19.95 22.93 17.32
CA TYR A 45 -20.26 21.80 16.43
C TYR A 45 -18.99 21.06 15.96
N TRP A 46 -17.89 21.77 15.73
CA TRP A 46 -16.65 21.23 15.18
C TRP A 46 -15.66 20.82 16.26
N GLU A 47 -15.68 21.45 17.43
CA GLU A 47 -14.59 21.36 18.41
C GLU A 47 -15.03 20.81 19.76
N ILE A 48 -14.13 20.04 20.36
CA ILE A 48 -14.13 19.63 21.76
C ILE A 48 -12.89 20.20 22.44
N GLN A 49 -12.95 20.39 23.76
CA GLN A 49 -11.83 20.90 24.54
C GLN A 49 -11.73 20.20 25.89
N ASP A 50 -10.56 20.30 26.52
CA ASP A 50 -10.38 19.90 27.91
C ASP A 50 -11.05 20.92 28.82
N ARG A 51 -12.01 20.45 29.62
CA ARG A 51 -12.72 21.23 30.64
C ARG A 51 -11.78 21.92 31.63
N THR A 52 -10.63 21.32 31.90
CA THR A 52 -9.65 21.83 32.87
C THR A 52 -8.61 22.75 32.25
N ASN A 53 -8.49 22.76 30.92
CA ASN A 53 -7.58 23.62 30.17
C ASN A 53 -8.08 23.81 28.72
N ASN A 54 -8.83 24.89 28.48
CA ASN A 54 -9.43 25.19 27.17
C ASN A 54 -8.41 25.44 26.02
N ARG A 55 -7.10 25.45 26.29
CA ARG A 55 -6.05 25.48 25.25
C ARG A 55 -5.78 24.10 24.65
N ILE A 56 -6.19 23.03 25.34
CA ILE A 56 -6.12 21.65 24.83
C ILE A 56 -7.47 21.37 24.16
N ALA A 57 -7.44 21.16 22.84
CA ALA A 57 -8.63 20.97 22.03
C ALA A 57 -8.35 20.02 20.85
N CYS A 58 -9.44 19.45 20.33
CA CYS A 58 -9.48 18.71 19.07
C CYS A 58 -10.69 19.17 18.27
N GLY A 59 -10.65 19.03 16.95
CA GLY A 59 -11.78 19.40 16.10
C GLY A 59 -11.93 18.54 14.86
N MET A 60 -13.16 18.16 14.56
CA MET A 60 -13.52 17.38 13.39
C MET A 60 -13.17 18.15 12.11
N TYR A 61 -12.51 17.48 11.16
CA TYR A 61 -12.21 18.10 9.86
C TYR A 61 -13.49 18.34 9.04
N ALA A 62 -13.48 19.42 8.26
CA ALA A 62 -14.69 19.96 7.63
C ALA A 62 -15.40 19.00 6.65
N ASP A 63 -14.64 18.12 5.99
CA ASP A 63 -15.19 17.17 5.00
C ASP A 63 -15.73 15.88 5.63
N ILE A 64 -15.46 15.60 6.91
CA ILE A 64 -15.86 14.36 7.58
C ILE A 64 -17.38 14.10 7.52
N PRO A 65 -18.27 15.09 7.77
CA PRO A 65 -19.71 14.86 7.62
C PRO A 65 -20.11 14.41 6.22
N ARG A 66 -19.50 15.01 5.19
CA ARG A 66 -19.76 14.64 3.79
C ARG A 66 -19.24 13.24 3.47
N ILE A 67 -18.05 12.90 3.97
CA ILE A 67 -17.40 11.60 3.76
C ILE A 67 -18.21 10.48 4.42
N ILE A 68 -18.59 10.63 5.70
CA ILE A 68 -19.39 9.62 6.40
C ILE A 68 -20.73 9.41 5.67
N LYS A 69 -21.37 10.48 5.23
CA LYS A 69 -22.61 10.38 4.44
C LYS A 69 -22.41 9.57 3.15
N ASP A 70 -21.32 9.82 2.40
CA ASP A 70 -21.01 9.07 1.17
C ASP A 70 -20.74 7.58 1.45
N ILE A 71 -20.00 7.26 2.53
CA ILE A 71 -19.77 5.86 2.97
C ILE A 71 -21.10 5.15 3.17
N LEU A 72 -22.02 5.75 3.94
CA LEU A 72 -23.31 5.15 4.29
C LEU A 72 -24.25 5.05 3.09
N GLN A 73 -24.29 6.08 2.23
CA GLN A 73 -25.12 6.09 1.02
C GLN A 73 -24.70 5.01 0.02
N ASN A 74 -23.42 4.64 -0.01
CA ASN A 74 -22.92 3.54 -0.83
C ASN A 74 -22.99 2.17 -0.13
N GLY A 75 -23.62 2.09 1.06
CA GLY A 75 -23.83 0.84 1.80
C GLY A 75 -22.56 0.25 2.42
N ALA A 76 -21.48 1.02 2.51
CA ALA A 76 -20.27 0.60 3.18
C ALA A 76 -20.38 0.75 4.69
N LYS A 77 -19.68 -0.12 5.43
CA LYS A 77 -19.56 -0.02 6.88
C LYS A 77 -18.44 0.95 7.24
N LEU A 78 -18.73 1.90 8.12
CA LEU A 78 -17.73 2.76 8.73
C LEU A 78 -16.98 2.00 9.83
N ALA A 79 -15.66 2.04 9.79
CA ALA A 79 -14.80 1.55 10.85
C ALA A 79 -13.92 2.69 11.40
N ILE A 80 -13.75 2.73 12.72
CA ILE A 80 -12.73 3.54 13.38
C ILE A 80 -11.59 2.61 13.74
N VAL A 81 -10.38 2.97 13.31
CA VAL A 81 -9.19 2.18 13.57
C VAL A 81 -8.13 3.13 14.09
N SER A 82 -7.77 3.05 15.37
CA SER A 82 -6.85 4.01 16.01
C SER A 82 -5.86 3.35 16.95
N ARG A 83 -4.63 3.87 16.96
CA ARG A 83 -3.58 3.48 17.93
C ARG A 83 -3.63 4.26 19.23
N ASN A 84 -4.65 5.11 19.41
CA ASN A 84 -4.83 5.88 20.63
C ASN A 84 -4.91 4.95 21.85
N THR A 85 -4.30 5.35 22.97
CA THR A 85 -4.25 4.53 24.19
C THR A 85 -5.54 4.56 24.99
N SER A 86 -6.44 5.53 24.72
CA SER A 86 -7.70 5.67 25.42
C SER A 86 -8.89 5.59 24.48
N LYS A 87 -9.46 4.38 24.39
CA LYS A 87 -10.72 4.13 23.68
C LYS A 87 -11.85 5.01 24.21
N ALA A 88 -12.02 5.08 25.53
CA ALA A 88 -13.10 5.86 26.14
C ALA A 88 -13.05 7.36 25.77
N MET A 89 -11.85 7.94 25.64
CA MET A 89 -11.70 9.33 25.18
C MET A 89 -12.07 9.49 23.71
N CYS A 90 -11.65 8.57 22.85
CA CYS A 90 -12.03 8.58 21.43
C CYS A 90 -13.55 8.45 21.26
N ASP A 91 -14.17 7.48 21.94
CA ASP A 91 -15.62 7.26 21.90
C ASP A 91 -16.37 8.52 22.36
N LYS A 92 -15.88 9.17 23.42
CA LYS A 92 -16.48 10.40 23.94
C LYS A 92 -16.37 11.57 22.97
N ALA A 93 -15.24 11.69 22.26
CA ALA A 93 -15.08 12.69 21.20
C ALA A 93 -16.07 12.44 20.04
N LEU A 94 -16.12 11.20 19.55
CA LEU A 94 -17.03 10.78 18.47
C LEU A 94 -18.52 10.90 18.86
N TRP A 95 -18.84 10.83 20.15
CA TRP A 95 -20.18 11.08 20.67
C TRP A 95 -20.59 12.56 20.60
N TYR A 96 -19.66 13.51 20.79
CA TYR A 96 -19.98 14.95 20.74
C TYR A 96 -20.20 15.48 19.32
N TRP A 97 -19.56 14.86 18.33
CA TRP A 97 -19.71 15.20 16.92
C TRP A 97 -20.89 14.48 16.29
N THR A 98 -21.73 15.25 15.60
CA THR A 98 -22.93 14.75 14.94
C THR A 98 -22.88 14.98 13.45
N VAL A 99 -23.27 13.97 12.66
CA VAL A 99 -23.32 14.02 11.20
C VAL A 99 -24.64 13.45 10.70
N GLN A 100 -25.01 13.79 9.48
CA GLN A 100 -26.21 13.23 8.85
C GLN A 100 -25.95 11.80 8.34
N ASP A 101 -26.84 10.88 8.69
CA ASP A 101 -26.87 9.54 8.11
C ASP A 101 -27.34 9.56 6.64
N GLN A 102 -27.48 8.37 6.02
CA GLN A 102 -27.96 8.23 4.64
C GLN A 102 -29.39 8.76 4.42
N ASN A 103 -30.20 8.89 5.47
CA ASN A 103 -31.57 9.41 5.43
C ASN A 103 -31.66 10.89 5.79
N GLY A 104 -30.52 11.55 6.07
CA GLY A 104 -30.48 12.95 6.49
C GLY A 104 -30.80 13.18 7.98
N GLN A 105 -30.81 12.13 8.81
CA GLN A 105 -31.00 12.26 10.26
C GLN A 105 -29.67 12.52 10.95
N ASP A 106 -29.65 13.46 11.88
CA ASP A 106 -28.47 13.71 12.72
C ASP A 106 -28.25 12.53 13.67
N LYS A 107 -27.03 11.98 13.63
CA LYS A 107 -26.54 10.91 14.51
C LYS A 107 -25.17 11.30 15.04
N THR A 108 -24.81 10.80 16.23
CA THR A 108 -23.42 10.91 16.67
C THR A 108 -22.55 10.04 15.76
N ILE A 109 -21.28 10.39 15.58
CA ILE A 109 -20.40 9.58 14.72
C ILE A 109 -20.29 8.16 15.29
N ILE A 110 -20.17 8.02 16.61
CA ILE A 110 -20.03 6.71 17.26
C ILE A 110 -21.25 5.80 17.00
N ASP A 111 -22.47 6.33 16.91
CA ASP A 111 -23.67 5.54 16.58
C ASP A 111 -23.65 4.98 15.14
N LEU A 112 -22.83 5.57 14.25
CA LEU A 112 -22.68 5.15 12.86
C LEU A 112 -21.52 4.16 12.64
N VAL A 113 -20.66 3.98 13.66
CA VAL A 113 -19.48 3.10 13.57
C VAL A 113 -19.91 1.65 13.68
N SER A 114 -19.56 0.86 12.66
CA SER A 114 -19.81 -0.59 12.65
C SER A 114 -18.70 -1.41 13.30
N PHE A 115 -17.46 -0.91 13.25
CA PHE A 115 -16.28 -1.54 13.84
C PHE A 115 -15.42 -0.49 14.51
N ASP A 116 -15.13 -0.67 15.80
CA ASP A 116 -14.50 0.33 16.64
C ASP A 116 -13.26 -0.26 17.31
N GLU A 117 -12.18 -0.27 16.54
CA GLU A 117 -10.89 -0.85 16.93
C GLU A 117 -9.96 0.28 17.38
N VAL A 118 -10.00 0.63 18.67
CA VAL A 118 -9.14 1.67 19.26
C VAL A 118 -8.29 1.07 20.37
N TYR A 119 -7.01 0.84 20.07
CA TYR A 119 -6.01 0.35 21.02
C TYR A 119 -4.60 0.45 20.43
N ASN A 120 -3.58 0.58 21.29
CA ASN A 120 -2.20 0.75 20.84
C ASN A 120 -1.55 -0.58 20.38
N LYS A 121 -1.95 -1.04 19.19
CA LYS A 121 -1.35 -2.15 18.44
C LYS A 121 -1.07 -1.75 16.99
N ASP A 122 -0.41 -2.59 16.23
CA ASP A 122 -0.28 -2.35 14.80
C ASP A 122 -1.63 -2.41 14.11
N LYS A 123 -1.85 -1.57 13.10
CA LYS A 123 -3.09 -1.54 12.31
C LYS A 123 -3.41 -2.88 11.66
N THR A 124 -2.41 -3.73 11.43
CA THR A 124 -2.64 -5.11 10.95
C THR A 124 -3.44 -5.96 11.94
N GLU A 125 -3.27 -5.78 13.26
CA GLU A 125 -4.07 -6.48 14.27
C GLU A 125 -5.53 -6.02 14.22
N HIS A 126 -5.77 -4.72 14.09
CA HIS A 126 -7.10 -4.13 13.97
C HIS A 126 -7.85 -4.70 12.76
N PHE A 127 -7.20 -4.76 11.61
CA PHE A 127 -7.81 -5.33 10.42
C PHE A 127 -8.02 -6.86 10.52
N ARG A 128 -7.17 -7.59 11.25
CA ARG A 128 -7.43 -9.01 11.57
C ARG A 128 -8.69 -9.18 12.42
N ALA A 129 -8.91 -8.32 13.42
CA ALA A 129 -10.13 -8.32 14.22
C ALA A 129 -11.36 -8.02 13.33
N ILE A 130 -11.32 -6.94 12.54
CA ILE A 130 -12.40 -6.57 11.61
C ILE A 130 -12.71 -7.71 10.63
N LYS A 131 -11.71 -8.34 10.00
CA LYS A 131 -11.94 -9.51 9.14
C LYS A 131 -12.53 -10.70 9.91
N GLY A 132 -12.09 -10.90 11.15
CA GLY A 132 -12.64 -11.91 12.07
C GLY A 132 -14.14 -11.77 12.27
N TYR A 133 -14.63 -10.56 12.52
CA TYR A 133 -16.05 -10.27 12.75
C TYR A 133 -16.86 -10.16 11.44
N SER A 134 -16.36 -9.40 10.48
CA SER A 134 -17.08 -9.06 9.25
C SER A 134 -17.06 -10.16 8.18
N LYS A 135 -16.03 -11.03 8.22
CA LYS A 135 -15.68 -11.97 7.14
C LYS A 135 -15.45 -11.32 5.78
N VAL A 136 -15.32 -9.99 5.72
CA VAL A 136 -15.02 -9.25 4.49
C VAL A 136 -13.55 -9.46 4.14
N ASP A 137 -13.25 -9.64 2.85
CA ASP A 137 -11.87 -9.73 2.39
C ASP A 137 -11.17 -8.38 2.44
N TYR A 138 -9.88 -8.40 2.79
CA TYR A 138 -9.05 -7.19 2.89
C TYR A 138 -9.07 -6.36 1.61
N SER A 139 -9.12 -7.02 0.45
CA SER A 139 -9.18 -6.34 -0.84
C SER A 139 -10.45 -5.49 -0.99
N ASP A 140 -11.52 -5.76 -0.24
CA ASP A 140 -12.77 -4.95 -0.22
C ASP A 140 -12.77 -3.90 0.91
N MET A 141 -11.61 -3.61 1.51
CA MET A 141 -11.44 -2.61 2.56
C MET A 141 -10.49 -1.49 2.13
N ILE A 142 -10.69 -0.31 2.71
CA ILE A 142 -9.76 0.84 2.60
C ILE A 142 -9.49 1.44 3.98
N LEU A 143 -8.25 1.88 4.22
CA LEU A 143 -7.83 2.65 5.37
C LEU A 143 -7.37 4.05 4.92
N TYR A 144 -7.89 5.08 5.59
CA TYR A 144 -7.38 6.44 5.56
C TYR A 144 -6.68 6.75 6.89
N ASP A 145 -5.46 7.26 6.81
CA ASP A 145 -4.57 7.47 7.97
C ASP A 145 -3.53 8.54 7.62
N ASP A 146 -3.10 9.38 8.55
CA ASP A 146 -2.09 10.41 8.30
C ASP A 146 -0.65 9.88 8.38
N GLU A 147 -0.45 8.77 9.11
CA GLU A 147 0.85 8.19 9.38
C GLU A 147 1.22 7.12 8.34
N ALA A 148 2.08 7.49 7.38
CA ALA A 148 2.42 6.65 6.24
C ALA A 148 2.99 5.26 6.60
N PHE A 149 3.55 5.06 7.80
CA PHE A 149 4.04 3.76 8.25
C PHE A 149 2.93 2.72 8.49
N ASN A 150 1.69 3.18 8.64
CA ASN A 150 0.51 2.33 8.72
C ASN A 150 0.18 1.68 7.36
N ASN A 151 0.87 2.03 6.26
CA ASN A 151 0.78 1.35 4.95
C ASN A 151 1.10 -0.15 5.01
N THR A 152 1.64 -0.61 6.13
CA THR A 152 1.82 -2.04 6.43
C THR A 152 0.53 -2.85 6.24
N VAL A 153 -0.66 -2.29 6.47
CA VAL A 153 -1.93 -3.01 6.17
C VAL A 153 -2.10 -3.32 4.68
N GLU A 154 -1.64 -2.43 3.82
CA GLU A 154 -1.68 -2.60 2.37
C GLU A 154 -0.70 -3.67 1.93
N MET A 155 0.52 -3.63 2.46
CA MET A 155 1.58 -4.56 2.13
C MET A 155 1.27 -5.97 2.63
N MET A 156 0.87 -6.09 3.89
CA MET A 156 0.71 -7.39 4.56
C MET A 156 -0.65 -8.04 4.32
N LEU A 157 -1.73 -7.27 4.25
CA LEU A 157 -3.09 -7.81 4.29
C LEU A 157 -3.88 -7.57 3.01
N GLY A 158 -3.67 -6.44 2.31
CA GLY A 158 -4.38 -6.12 1.07
C GLY A 158 -5.44 -5.07 1.17
N VAL A 159 -5.50 -4.42 2.32
CA VAL A 159 -6.32 -3.24 2.52
C VAL A 159 -5.78 -2.13 1.61
N THR A 160 -6.63 -1.45 0.85
CA THR A 160 -6.16 -0.25 0.15
C THR A 160 -5.78 0.81 1.18
N PHE A 161 -4.64 1.47 1.03
CA PHE A 161 -4.19 2.48 1.99
C PHE A 161 -3.99 3.84 1.32
N GLN A 162 -4.55 4.88 1.93
CA GLN A 162 -4.45 6.26 1.47
C GLN A 162 -3.98 7.16 2.61
N VAL A 163 -2.87 7.89 2.37
CA VAL A 163 -2.24 8.75 3.37
C VAL A 163 -2.86 10.15 3.37
N SER A 164 -3.16 10.70 4.55
CA SER A 164 -3.59 12.09 4.77
C SER A 164 -2.41 12.97 5.22
N ARG A 165 -1.44 13.19 4.32
CA ARG A 165 -0.09 13.70 4.67
C ARG A 165 -0.01 15.15 5.17
N ASP A 166 -0.89 16.03 4.73
CA ASP A 166 -0.67 17.48 4.80
C ASP A 166 -1.24 18.15 6.05
N GLN A 167 -1.52 17.37 7.10
CA GLN A 167 -2.15 17.81 8.35
C GLN A 167 -3.51 18.52 8.15
N LYS A 168 -4.09 18.44 6.94
CA LYS A 168 -5.45 18.90 6.66
C LYS A 168 -6.50 17.84 6.96
N GLY A 169 -6.07 16.69 7.51
CA GLY A 169 -6.92 15.55 7.75
C GLY A 169 -7.41 14.90 6.47
N LEU A 170 -8.43 14.06 6.64
CA LEU A 170 -9.10 13.42 5.54
C LEU A 170 -10.01 14.43 4.82
N THR A 171 -9.52 14.96 3.71
CA THR A 171 -10.26 15.84 2.81
C THR A 171 -11.08 15.03 1.79
N TRP A 172 -12.08 15.66 1.17
CA TRP A 172 -12.89 15.02 0.13
C TRP A 172 -12.05 14.53 -1.06
N ASP A 173 -11.06 15.32 -1.49
CA ASP A 173 -10.18 14.95 -2.62
C ASP A 173 -9.29 13.75 -2.27
N ASN A 174 -8.70 13.74 -1.06
CA ASN A 174 -7.92 12.61 -0.58
C ASN A 174 -8.77 11.34 -0.46
N TYR A 175 -10.00 11.49 0.04
CA TYR A 175 -10.98 10.42 0.12
C TYR A 175 -11.29 9.83 -1.27
N GLN A 176 -11.61 10.66 -2.25
CA GLN A 176 -11.88 10.20 -3.62
C GLN A 176 -10.65 9.57 -4.27
N GLU A 177 -9.43 10.09 -4.01
CA GLU A 177 -8.19 9.48 -4.48
C GLU A 177 -8.03 8.04 -3.94
N GLY A 178 -8.31 7.83 -2.65
CA GLY A 178 -8.29 6.51 -2.03
C GLY A 178 -9.28 5.54 -2.70
N LEU A 179 -10.53 5.97 -2.92
CA LEU A 179 -11.54 5.17 -3.62
C LEU A 179 -11.10 4.83 -5.05
N ASP A 180 -10.45 5.76 -5.73
CA ASP A 180 -9.94 5.57 -7.08
C ASP A 180 -8.76 4.58 -7.12
N ILE A 181 -7.87 4.59 -6.12
CA ILE A 181 -6.82 3.55 -5.99
C ILE A 181 -7.47 2.19 -5.77
N TRP A 182 -8.49 2.10 -4.91
CA TRP A 182 -9.21 0.87 -4.65
C TRP A 182 -9.83 0.32 -5.95
N ARG A 183 -10.55 1.16 -6.70
CA ARG A 183 -11.17 0.78 -8.00
C ARG A 183 -10.12 0.29 -9.00
N ARG A 184 -9.01 1.01 -9.18
CA ARG A 184 -7.94 0.56 -10.09
C ARG A 184 -7.32 -0.76 -9.65
N THR A 185 -7.24 -1.03 -8.35
CA THR A 185 -6.77 -2.32 -7.83
C THR A 185 -7.74 -3.44 -8.17
N LYS A 186 -9.05 -3.15 -8.16
CA LYS A 186 -10.07 -4.09 -8.61
C LYS A 186 -10.02 -4.36 -10.12
N ASP A 187 -9.66 -3.36 -10.92
CA ASP A 187 -9.61 -3.48 -12.38
C ASP A 187 -8.43 -4.33 -12.88
N ILE A 188 -7.43 -4.58 -12.02
CA ILE A 188 -6.30 -5.45 -12.33
C ILE A 188 -6.49 -6.90 -11.86
N TYR A 189 -7.64 -7.23 -11.27
CA TYR A 189 -7.92 -8.59 -10.80
C TYR A 189 -8.08 -9.57 -11.97
N SER A 190 -7.25 -10.61 -11.97
CA SER A 190 -7.42 -11.84 -12.73
C SER A 190 -7.66 -13.00 -11.77
N PRO A 191 -8.66 -13.86 -11.98
CA PRO A 191 -8.91 -15.02 -11.12
C PRO A 191 -7.67 -15.90 -10.91
N TRP A 192 -7.58 -16.50 -9.73
CA TRP A 192 -6.56 -17.50 -9.39
C TRP A 192 -7.09 -18.90 -9.66
N ASN A 193 -6.49 -19.59 -10.63
CA ASN A 193 -6.87 -20.94 -11.10
C ASN A 193 -5.79 -21.98 -10.79
N GLY A 194 -4.99 -21.74 -9.74
CA GLY A 194 -3.86 -22.60 -9.35
C GLY A 194 -2.59 -22.38 -10.20
N LEU A 195 -1.66 -23.31 -10.08
CA LEU A 195 -0.29 -23.20 -10.63
C LEU A 195 -0.15 -23.62 -12.09
N ASN A 196 -1.16 -24.29 -12.65
CA ASN A 196 -1.09 -24.74 -14.03
C ASN A 196 -1.11 -23.54 -14.97
N VAL A 197 0.03 -23.30 -15.62
CA VAL A 197 0.23 -22.24 -16.62
C VAL A 197 -0.80 -22.31 -17.75
N GLY A 198 -1.25 -23.51 -18.12
CA GLY A 198 -2.29 -23.73 -19.12
C GLY A 198 -3.68 -23.19 -18.72
N SER A 199 -3.95 -23.00 -17.43
CA SER A 199 -5.20 -22.42 -16.92
C SER A 199 -5.35 -20.92 -17.22
N TYR A 200 -4.33 -20.29 -17.81
CA TYR A 200 -4.27 -18.87 -18.10
C TYR A 200 -3.98 -18.66 -19.60
N PRO A 201 -5.01 -18.69 -20.47
CA PRO A 201 -4.83 -18.63 -21.92
C PRO A 201 -4.27 -17.28 -22.39
N LYS A 202 -4.55 -16.20 -21.65
CA LYS A 202 -4.06 -14.85 -21.94
C LYS A 202 -2.75 -14.50 -21.23
N ARG A 203 -2.12 -15.45 -20.55
CA ARG A 203 -0.93 -15.17 -19.75
C ARG A 203 0.17 -14.50 -20.57
N LYS A 204 0.97 -13.68 -19.91
CA LYS A 204 2.13 -13.03 -20.51
C LYS A 204 3.35 -13.29 -19.63
N LEU A 205 4.42 -13.83 -20.20
CA LEU A 205 5.71 -13.93 -19.50
C LEU A 205 6.25 -12.52 -19.31
N ILE A 206 6.50 -12.13 -18.07
CA ILE A 206 7.01 -10.80 -17.73
C ILE A 206 8.42 -10.80 -17.15
N GLY A 207 9.02 -11.97 -16.92
CA GLY A 207 10.44 -12.10 -16.56
C GLY A 207 10.72 -13.22 -15.57
N TYR A 208 11.81 -13.09 -14.82
CA TYR A 208 12.38 -14.12 -13.97
C TYR A 208 12.81 -13.56 -12.62
N SER A 209 12.64 -14.33 -11.55
CA SER A 209 13.03 -13.90 -10.20
C SER A 209 13.66 -15.04 -9.42
N GLY A 210 14.81 -14.79 -8.77
CA GLY A 210 15.40 -15.69 -7.79
C GLY A 210 14.84 -15.36 -6.40
N MET A 211 14.19 -16.32 -5.76
CA MET A 211 13.48 -16.10 -4.48
C MET A 211 13.72 -17.25 -3.51
N ASP A 212 13.56 -16.97 -2.22
CA ASP A 212 13.50 -17.99 -1.19
C ASP A 212 12.20 -18.81 -1.26
N MET A 213 12.25 -20.03 -0.74
CA MET A 213 11.10 -20.94 -0.74
C MET A 213 9.90 -20.44 0.07
N GLY A 214 10.09 -19.58 1.07
CA GLY A 214 9.00 -18.97 1.82
C GLY A 214 8.18 -18.05 0.92
N THR A 215 8.84 -17.08 0.29
CA THR A 215 8.22 -16.16 -0.68
C THR A 215 7.53 -16.93 -1.81
N ILE A 216 8.19 -17.97 -2.37
CA ILE A 216 7.61 -18.77 -3.46
C ILE A 216 6.29 -19.41 -3.03
N ARG A 217 6.22 -20.00 -1.83
CA ARG A 217 5.00 -20.66 -1.35
C ARG A 217 3.84 -19.69 -1.17
N GLU A 218 4.10 -18.47 -0.69
CA GLU A 218 3.06 -17.44 -0.56
C GLU A 218 2.49 -17.04 -1.92
N LEU A 219 3.36 -16.84 -2.92
CA LEU A 219 2.94 -16.48 -4.28
C LEU A 219 2.23 -17.65 -4.98
N GLU A 220 2.67 -18.88 -4.74
CA GLU A 220 2.03 -20.09 -5.28
C GLU A 220 0.66 -20.38 -4.65
N ALA A 221 0.34 -19.77 -3.51
CA ALA A 221 -1.00 -19.78 -2.94
C ALA A 221 -1.93 -18.72 -3.55
N GLY A 222 -1.47 -17.99 -4.58
CA GLY A 222 -2.18 -16.84 -5.16
C GLY A 222 -2.12 -15.59 -4.29
N GLY A 223 -1.23 -15.59 -3.30
CA GLY A 223 -1.05 -14.48 -2.36
C GLY A 223 0.01 -13.48 -2.82
N ARG A 224 0.80 -13.04 -1.86
CA ARG A 224 1.78 -11.96 -1.99
C ARG A 224 2.97 -12.28 -1.10
N ARG A 225 4.11 -11.65 -1.38
CA ARG A 225 5.23 -11.58 -0.43
C ARG A 225 4.82 -10.80 0.81
N SER A 226 4.94 -11.42 1.98
CA SER A 226 4.62 -10.80 3.27
C SER A 226 5.85 -10.53 4.16
N ASP A 227 7.03 -11.02 3.79
CA ASP A 227 8.23 -10.75 4.59
C ASP A 227 8.68 -9.28 4.51
N ARG A 228 8.98 -8.70 5.68
CA ARG A 228 9.49 -7.34 5.85
C ARG A 228 10.97 -7.26 6.22
N LYS A 229 11.59 -8.36 6.64
CA LYS A 229 13.00 -8.37 7.07
C LYS A 229 13.93 -8.00 5.90
N GLU A 230 13.52 -8.38 4.70
CA GLU A 230 14.23 -8.08 3.47
C GLU A 230 13.48 -7.09 2.59
N ALA A 231 12.97 -6.00 3.17
CA ALA A 231 12.57 -4.83 2.39
C ALA A 231 13.71 -4.51 1.42
N ALA A 232 13.44 -4.34 0.13
CA ALA A 232 14.48 -4.18 -0.88
C ALA A 232 14.58 -2.70 -1.33
N ARG A 233 15.38 -2.38 -2.37
CA ARG A 233 15.69 -0.99 -2.79
C ARG A 233 14.42 -0.16 -3.09
N TRP A 234 13.32 -0.82 -3.41
CA TRP A 234 12.06 -0.28 -3.89
C TRP A 234 10.87 -0.72 -3.03
N GLY A 235 11.12 -1.21 -1.81
CA GLY A 235 10.07 -1.60 -0.85
C GLY A 235 9.84 -3.11 -0.77
N PHE A 236 8.62 -3.50 -0.37
CA PHE A 236 8.19 -4.90 -0.16
C PHE A 236 7.71 -5.57 -1.46
N ALA A 237 8.48 -5.41 -2.52
CA ALA A 237 8.12 -5.89 -3.84
C ALA A 237 8.83 -7.21 -4.19
N VAL A 238 8.32 -7.88 -5.22
CA VAL A 238 9.03 -8.93 -5.94
C VAL A 238 9.81 -8.30 -7.08
N TYR A 239 11.07 -8.69 -7.18
CA TYR A 239 12.05 -8.19 -8.15
C TYR A 239 12.13 -9.15 -9.31
N VAL A 240 11.99 -8.65 -10.53
CA VAL A 240 11.88 -9.47 -11.74
C VAL A 240 12.84 -8.94 -12.79
N ALA A 241 13.80 -9.77 -13.20
CA ALA A 241 14.71 -9.48 -14.29
C ALA A 241 14.12 -9.95 -15.63
N ASP A 242 14.42 -9.23 -16.71
CA ASP A 242 14.09 -9.67 -18.06
C ASP A 242 15.02 -10.78 -18.57
N ASP A 243 16.24 -10.84 -18.03
CA ASP A 243 17.25 -11.84 -18.35
C ASP A 243 17.34 -12.94 -17.27
N PRO A 244 17.16 -14.23 -17.61
CA PRO A 244 17.20 -15.31 -16.64
C PRO A 244 18.58 -15.43 -15.96
N ARG A 245 19.67 -15.01 -16.60
CA ARG A 245 21.02 -15.03 -16.00
C ARG A 245 21.13 -14.06 -14.82
N VAL A 246 20.41 -12.95 -14.86
CA VAL A 246 20.36 -11.98 -13.75
C VAL A 246 19.57 -12.57 -12.59
N ALA A 247 18.44 -13.23 -12.86
CA ALA A 247 17.68 -13.95 -11.84
C ALA A 247 18.50 -15.06 -11.18
N ILE A 248 19.28 -15.83 -11.97
CA ILE A 248 20.23 -16.84 -11.45
C ILE A 248 21.30 -16.19 -10.56
N TYR A 249 21.86 -15.04 -10.98
CA TYR A 249 22.83 -14.31 -10.17
C TYR A 249 22.25 -13.94 -8.80
N PHE A 250 21.05 -13.35 -8.76
CA PHE A 250 20.41 -12.98 -7.50
C PHE A 250 20.00 -14.19 -6.67
N ASN A 251 19.54 -15.28 -7.30
CA ASN A 251 19.27 -16.54 -6.62
C ASN A 251 20.51 -17.07 -5.88
N ASN A 252 21.68 -17.01 -6.53
CA ASN A 252 22.95 -17.43 -5.94
C ASN A 252 23.47 -16.41 -4.91
N TRP A 253 23.21 -15.12 -5.12
CA TRP A 253 23.53 -14.07 -4.16
C TRP A 253 22.79 -14.32 -2.84
N ILE A 254 21.48 -14.61 -2.86
CA ILE A 254 20.70 -14.93 -1.64
C ILE A 254 21.33 -16.12 -0.90
N LYS A 255 21.69 -17.20 -1.60
CA LYS A 255 22.34 -18.38 -0.98
C LYS A 255 23.65 -18.03 -0.25
N ARG A 256 24.41 -17.07 -0.76
CA ARG A 256 25.69 -16.65 -0.17
C ARG A 256 25.50 -15.80 1.09
N TYR A 257 24.54 -14.88 1.07
CA TYR A 257 24.30 -13.97 2.19
C TYR A 257 23.43 -14.57 3.28
N PHE A 258 22.60 -15.56 2.93
CA PHE A 258 21.72 -16.27 3.86
C PHE A 258 21.95 -17.78 3.76
N PRO A 259 23.07 -18.30 4.30
CA PRO A 259 23.41 -19.73 4.23
C PRO A 259 22.27 -20.61 4.77
N GLY A 260 21.98 -21.70 4.06
CA GLY A 260 20.89 -22.62 4.39
C GLY A 260 19.52 -22.22 3.82
N THR A 261 19.39 -21.02 3.25
CA THR A 261 18.16 -20.62 2.56
C THR A 261 18.01 -21.41 1.27
N GLN A 262 16.89 -22.13 1.14
CA GLN A 262 16.51 -22.77 -0.12
C GLN A 262 15.97 -21.72 -1.07
N THR A 263 16.56 -21.60 -2.26
CA THR A 263 16.15 -20.63 -3.28
C THR A 263 16.02 -21.27 -4.64
N VAL A 264 15.04 -20.78 -5.42
CA VAL A 264 14.73 -21.26 -6.76
C VAL A 264 14.48 -20.06 -7.68
N VAL A 265 14.90 -20.17 -8.94
CA VAL A 265 14.52 -19.20 -9.96
C VAL A 265 13.13 -19.56 -10.48
N CYS A 266 12.25 -18.57 -10.52
CA CYS A 266 10.90 -18.70 -11.03
C CYS A 266 10.72 -17.85 -12.29
N ALA A 267 9.96 -18.37 -13.25
CA ALA A 267 9.34 -17.59 -14.30
C ALA A 267 8.12 -16.87 -13.72
N ILE A 268 7.99 -15.59 -14.04
CA ILE A 268 6.92 -14.73 -13.56
C ILE A 268 6.02 -14.37 -14.73
N TYR A 269 4.74 -14.67 -14.59
CA TYR A 269 3.72 -14.38 -15.58
C TYR A 269 2.69 -13.39 -15.03
N ALA A 270 2.21 -12.48 -15.87
CA ALA A 270 0.88 -11.93 -15.66
C ALA A 270 -0.15 -12.99 -16.08
N ARG A 271 -1.14 -13.27 -15.22
CA ARG A 271 -2.24 -14.23 -15.48
C ARG A 271 -3.10 -13.81 -16.67
N ASP A 272 -3.24 -12.51 -16.90
CA ASP A 272 -3.89 -11.95 -18.07
C ASP A 272 -3.07 -10.80 -18.66
N GLY A 273 -2.55 -11.00 -19.86
CA GLY A 273 -1.70 -10.07 -20.60
C GLY A 273 -2.42 -8.81 -21.05
N GLY A 274 -3.74 -8.86 -21.27
CA GLY A 274 -4.53 -7.67 -21.59
C GLY A 274 -4.73 -6.77 -20.37
N ILE A 275 -4.78 -7.36 -19.17
CA ILE A 275 -4.72 -6.58 -17.91
C ILE A 275 -3.33 -5.98 -17.74
N TRP A 276 -2.30 -6.80 -17.94
CA TRP A 276 -0.93 -6.33 -17.90
C TRP A 276 -0.75 -5.13 -18.81
N ASP A 277 -1.09 -5.21 -20.09
CA ASP A 277 -0.79 -4.15 -21.06
C ASP A 277 -1.44 -2.81 -20.70
N ARG A 278 -2.67 -2.80 -20.19
CA ARG A 278 -3.39 -1.57 -19.83
C ARG A 278 -3.06 -1.00 -18.45
N MET A 279 -2.57 -1.81 -17.51
CA MET A 279 -2.29 -1.31 -16.16
C MET A 279 -1.10 -0.35 -16.14
N ASN A 280 -1.05 0.50 -15.11
CA ASN A 280 -0.02 1.52 -14.97
C ASN A 280 1.38 0.92 -14.84
N LYS A 281 2.31 1.40 -15.68
CA LYS A 281 3.72 1.01 -15.68
C LYS A 281 4.58 2.24 -15.90
N ILE A 282 5.71 2.30 -15.20
CA ILE A 282 6.64 3.41 -15.32
C ILE A 282 8.08 2.94 -15.27
N TRP A 283 8.94 3.53 -16.10
CA TRP A 283 10.38 3.36 -15.99
C TRP A 283 10.98 4.53 -15.23
N VAL A 284 11.59 4.28 -14.08
CA VAL A 284 12.15 5.34 -13.22
C VAL A 284 13.67 5.45 -13.38
N PRO A 285 14.25 6.64 -13.11
CA PRO A 285 15.69 6.82 -13.13
C PRO A 285 16.37 6.18 -11.91
N ASP A 286 17.40 5.35 -12.10
CA ASP A 286 18.11 4.70 -10.97
C ASP A 286 19.00 5.66 -10.15
N PHE A 287 19.43 6.78 -10.73
CA PHE A 287 20.31 7.74 -10.04
C PHE A 287 19.61 8.53 -8.92
N ARG A 288 18.27 8.47 -8.82
CA ARG A 288 17.52 9.23 -7.81
C ARG A 288 17.42 8.44 -6.51
N ASN A 289 18.15 8.88 -5.48
CA ASN A 289 18.08 8.26 -4.16
C ASN A 289 16.79 8.60 -3.40
N ASN A 290 16.15 9.72 -3.71
CA ASN A 290 14.93 10.18 -3.03
C ASN A 290 13.66 9.40 -3.39
N ILE A 291 13.73 8.45 -4.33
CA ILE A 291 12.63 7.53 -4.67
C ILE A 291 12.92 6.09 -4.21
N LYS A 292 14.12 5.84 -3.69
CA LYS A 292 14.51 4.54 -3.16
C LYS A 292 14.01 4.43 -1.71
N GLN A 293 13.79 3.18 -1.30
CA GLN A 293 13.33 2.85 0.04
C GLN A 293 14.37 3.27 1.09
N ASN A 294 13.94 4.02 2.10
CA ASN A 294 14.71 4.22 3.32
C ASN A 294 14.29 3.16 4.35
N ARG A 295 15.26 2.41 4.87
CA ARG A 295 15.03 1.27 5.78
C ARG A 295 15.53 1.51 7.20
N SER A 296 15.83 2.76 7.57
CA SER A 296 16.37 3.06 8.91
C SER A 296 15.35 2.84 10.04
N SER A 297 14.06 2.93 9.74
CA SER A 297 12.97 2.61 10.66
C SER A 297 11.68 2.33 9.88
N GLU A 298 10.66 1.75 10.53
CA GLU A 298 9.35 1.57 9.91
C GLU A 298 8.71 2.90 9.50
N PHE A 299 8.92 3.95 10.31
CA PHE A 299 8.53 5.31 10.00
C PHE A 299 9.12 5.78 8.67
N MET A 300 10.46 5.72 8.54
CA MET A 300 11.13 6.12 7.29
C MET A 300 10.76 5.24 6.11
N LEU A 301 10.42 3.98 6.38
CA LEU A 301 9.97 3.04 5.36
C LEU A 301 8.61 3.48 4.78
N GLY A 302 7.60 3.71 5.60
CA GLY A 302 6.30 4.19 5.12
C GLY A 302 6.41 5.51 4.36
N TRP A 303 7.13 6.47 4.94
CA TRP A 303 7.28 7.81 4.35
C TRP A 303 8.06 7.83 3.03
N SER A 304 9.13 7.03 2.89
CA SER A 304 9.86 6.95 1.62
C SER A 304 9.07 6.25 0.50
N GLU A 305 8.16 5.33 0.85
CA GLU A 305 7.22 4.77 -0.13
C GLU A 305 6.19 5.81 -0.58
N GLU A 306 5.65 6.59 0.35
CA GLU A 306 4.75 7.69 0.02
C GLU A 306 5.42 8.76 -0.85
N ASP A 307 6.67 9.14 -0.54
CA ASP A 307 7.48 10.05 -1.37
C ASP A 307 7.65 9.52 -2.80
N ARG A 308 7.93 8.21 -2.94
CA ARG A 308 8.02 7.55 -4.24
C ARG A 308 6.68 7.62 -4.98
N ASN A 309 5.56 7.30 -4.33
CA ASN A 309 4.24 7.32 -4.95
C ASN A 309 3.88 8.72 -5.46
N ARG A 310 4.13 9.77 -4.67
CA ARG A 310 3.93 11.16 -5.10
C ARG A 310 4.81 11.54 -6.28
N GLN A 311 6.08 11.14 -6.27
CA GLN A 311 6.97 11.40 -7.39
C GLN A 311 6.50 10.70 -8.68
N VAL A 312 6.00 9.47 -8.56
CA VAL A 312 5.43 8.72 -9.69
C VAL A 312 4.14 9.37 -10.20
N ALA A 313 3.28 9.87 -9.30
CA ALA A 313 2.08 10.63 -9.65
C ALA A 313 2.41 11.93 -10.40
N GLN A 314 3.48 12.64 -10.03
CA GLN A 314 3.97 13.82 -10.77
C GLN A 314 4.41 13.49 -12.20
N TRP A 315 4.73 12.24 -12.49
CA TRP A 315 5.01 11.75 -13.86
C TRP A 315 3.76 11.22 -14.57
N GLY A 316 2.57 11.43 -14.01
CA GLY A 316 1.29 11.07 -14.61
C GLY A 316 0.87 9.62 -14.38
N VAL A 317 1.55 8.87 -13.49
CA VAL A 317 1.26 7.46 -13.23
C VAL A 317 0.71 7.29 -11.81
N LYS A 318 -0.43 6.60 -11.67
CA LYS A 318 -1.11 6.43 -10.38
C LYS A 318 -1.02 4.99 -9.85
N LYS A 319 -1.13 4.80 -8.54
CA LYS A 319 -1.23 3.46 -7.91
C LYS A 319 -2.50 2.71 -8.34
N PRO A 320 -2.48 1.37 -8.43
CA PRO A 320 -1.29 0.52 -8.40
C PRO A 320 -0.48 0.62 -9.70
N TYR A 321 0.85 0.53 -9.62
CA TYR A 321 1.74 0.55 -10.79
C TYR A 321 2.90 -0.44 -10.64
N VAL A 322 3.48 -0.86 -11.76
CA VAL A 322 4.76 -1.56 -11.79
C VAL A 322 5.88 -0.58 -12.15
N LEU A 323 7.01 -0.73 -11.47
CA LEU A 323 8.19 0.12 -11.68
C LEU A 323 9.27 -0.67 -12.42
N PHE A 324 9.81 -0.09 -13.49
CA PHE A 324 10.98 -0.56 -14.22
C PHE A 324 12.17 0.33 -13.86
N SER A 325 13.35 -0.27 -13.76
CA SER A 325 14.59 0.45 -13.50
C SER A 325 15.74 -0.20 -14.25
N ARG A 326 16.74 0.63 -14.56
CA ARG A 326 17.98 0.23 -15.22
C ARG A 326 19.13 0.38 -14.22
N HIS A 327 19.82 -0.69 -13.87
CA HIS A 327 20.80 -0.67 -12.78
C HIS A 327 22.23 -0.86 -13.29
N PRO A 328 23.23 -0.21 -12.66
CA PRO A 328 24.65 -0.54 -12.87
C PRO A 328 24.94 -2.03 -12.69
N ASN A 329 26.01 -2.50 -13.35
CA ASN A 329 26.57 -3.82 -13.10
C ASN A 329 26.92 -3.98 -11.60
N MET A 330 26.67 -5.16 -11.03
CA MET A 330 26.88 -5.46 -9.59
C MET A 330 28.29 -5.96 -9.23
N GLY A 331 29.26 -5.79 -10.13
CA GLY A 331 30.65 -6.18 -9.96
C GLY A 331 30.93 -7.64 -10.34
N ALA A 332 31.87 -8.24 -9.60
CA ALA A 332 32.41 -9.57 -9.91
C ALA A 332 31.32 -10.66 -9.92
N GLY A 333 31.37 -11.52 -10.94
CA GLY A 333 30.43 -12.62 -11.13
C GLY A 333 29.06 -12.22 -11.70
N PHE A 334 28.82 -10.94 -11.98
CA PHE A 334 27.61 -10.50 -12.67
C PHE A 334 27.64 -10.95 -14.15
N PRO A 335 26.52 -11.42 -14.73
CA PRO A 335 26.52 -12.19 -15.98
C PRO A 335 26.88 -11.39 -17.25
N PHE A 336 26.96 -10.07 -17.19
CA PHE A 336 27.35 -9.23 -18.33
C PHE A 336 27.94 -7.90 -17.87
N ARG A 337 28.74 -7.26 -18.74
CA ARG A 337 29.51 -6.04 -18.42
C ARG A 337 28.69 -4.75 -18.37
N GLY A 338 27.48 -4.74 -18.91
CA GLY A 338 26.61 -3.56 -18.98
C GLY A 338 25.65 -3.43 -17.80
N ARG A 339 24.76 -2.43 -17.89
CA ARG A 339 23.62 -2.27 -16.99
C ARG A 339 22.59 -3.40 -17.18
N PHE A 340 21.75 -3.65 -16.18
CA PHE A 340 20.67 -4.64 -16.24
C PHE A 340 19.30 -4.00 -16.02
N ASN A 341 18.23 -4.67 -16.45
CA ASN A 341 16.87 -4.22 -16.20
C ASN A 341 16.27 -4.97 -15.02
N GLU A 342 15.45 -4.25 -14.27
CA GLU A 342 14.70 -4.77 -13.13
C GLU A 342 13.29 -4.22 -13.19
N LEU A 343 12.34 -5.09 -12.89
CA LEU A 343 10.93 -4.79 -12.75
C LEU A 343 10.52 -5.10 -11.31
N VAL A 344 9.73 -4.20 -10.71
CA VAL A 344 9.32 -4.23 -9.31
C VAL A 344 7.81 -4.36 -9.23
N ILE A 345 7.34 -5.49 -8.68
CA ILE A 345 5.91 -5.81 -8.53
C ILE A 345 5.52 -5.67 -7.07
N TYR A 346 4.63 -4.72 -6.76
CA TYR A 346 4.11 -4.51 -5.41
C TYR A 346 3.04 -5.54 -5.00
N PRO A 347 2.84 -5.79 -3.70
CA PRO A 347 1.95 -6.85 -3.20
C PRO A 347 0.53 -6.84 -3.77
N GLN A 348 -0.06 -5.66 -3.98
CA GLN A 348 -1.40 -5.54 -4.58
C GLN A 348 -1.44 -6.13 -5.99
N ILE A 349 -0.36 -5.99 -6.76
CA ILE A 349 -0.31 -6.53 -8.13
C ILE A 349 0.01 -8.03 -8.09
N GLN A 350 0.87 -8.46 -7.15
CA GLN A 350 1.24 -9.87 -6.98
C GLN A 350 0.00 -10.75 -6.85
N GLU A 351 -0.84 -10.48 -5.86
CA GLU A 351 -2.02 -11.31 -5.61
C GLU A 351 -3.10 -11.15 -6.68
N ASN A 352 -3.25 -9.95 -7.27
CA ASN A 352 -4.35 -9.66 -8.19
C ASN A 352 -4.03 -10.09 -9.62
N LEU A 353 -2.76 -10.23 -10.02
CA LEU A 353 -2.41 -10.47 -11.42
C LEU A 353 -1.28 -11.47 -11.66
N ILE A 354 -0.44 -11.81 -10.68
CA ILE A 354 0.82 -12.53 -10.97
C ILE A 354 0.71 -14.04 -10.73
N LEU A 355 1.35 -14.82 -11.59
CA LEU A 355 1.59 -16.25 -11.43
C LEU A 355 3.10 -16.49 -11.37
N THR A 356 3.53 -17.20 -10.33
CA THR A 356 4.93 -17.60 -10.11
C THR A 356 5.07 -19.08 -10.39
N VAL A 357 6.03 -19.44 -11.26
CA VAL A 357 6.25 -20.82 -11.69
C VAL A 357 7.73 -21.16 -11.51
N ARG A 358 8.03 -22.15 -10.68
CA ARG A 358 9.41 -22.62 -10.47
C ARG A 358 10.00 -23.15 -11.77
N MET A 359 11.28 -22.90 -12.00
CA MET A 359 12.01 -23.39 -13.17
C MET A 359 13.03 -24.44 -12.78
N SER A 360 13.14 -25.48 -13.62
CA SER A 360 14.24 -26.43 -13.62
C SER A 360 15.49 -25.85 -14.28
N ASP A 361 16.65 -26.45 -14.03
CA ASP A 361 17.90 -26.07 -14.69
C ASP A 361 17.83 -26.19 -16.22
N SER A 362 17.03 -27.14 -16.74
CA SER A 362 16.85 -27.31 -18.18
C SER A 362 16.04 -26.18 -18.81
N GLU A 363 14.98 -25.74 -18.13
CA GLU A 363 14.19 -24.58 -18.56
C GLU A 363 15.03 -23.30 -18.49
N LEU A 364 15.84 -23.13 -17.44
CA LEU A 364 16.72 -21.95 -17.31
C LEU A 364 17.77 -21.86 -18.43
N ARG A 365 18.32 -23.00 -18.88
CA ARG A 365 19.28 -23.03 -20.00
C ARG A 365 18.68 -22.60 -21.33
N THR A 366 17.36 -22.74 -21.50
CA THR A 366 16.64 -22.43 -22.74
C THR A 366 15.77 -21.19 -22.65
N ALA A 367 15.70 -20.56 -21.46
CA ALA A 367 14.92 -19.37 -21.20
C ALA A 367 15.41 -18.17 -22.03
N ALA A 368 14.47 -17.51 -22.70
CA ALA A 368 14.75 -16.33 -23.52
C ALA A 368 14.76 -15.04 -22.69
N ASN A 369 15.50 -14.04 -23.15
CA ASN A 369 15.42 -12.70 -22.56
C ASN A 369 14.12 -12.01 -22.99
N VAL A 370 13.34 -11.50 -22.03
CA VAL A 370 12.06 -10.80 -22.30
C VAL A 370 12.26 -9.45 -22.98
N ASN A 371 13.41 -8.82 -22.75
CA ASN A 371 13.91 -7.57 -23.30
C ASN A 371 12.97 -6.38 -23.04
N TYR A 372 12.91 -5.89 -21.80
CA TYR A 372 11.98 -4.80 -21.44
C TYR A 372 12.09 -3.53 -22.31
N PRO A 373 13.29 -3.05 -22.73
CA PRO A 373 13.39 -1.91 -23.63
C PRO A 373 12.62 -2.10 -24.95
N GLY A 374 12.59 -3.32 -25.47
CA GLY A 374 11.81 -3.69 -26.66
C GLY A 374 10.30 -3.75 -26.44
N ARG A 375 9.83 -3.65 -25.19
CA ARG A 375 8.41 -3.79 -24.80
C ARG A 375 7.73 -2.49 -24.41
N ILE A 376 8.43 -1.35 -24.45
CA ILE A 376 7.91 -0.07 -23.93
C ILE A 376 6.57 0.31 -24.56
N ARG A 377 6.48 0.26 -25.89
CA ARG A 377 5.24 0.60 -26.62
C ARG A 377 4.16 -0.46 -26.41
N GLU A 378 4.53 -1.74 -26.50
CA GLU A 378 3.60 -2.87 -26.34
C GLU A 378 2.95 -2.89 -24.96
N TRP A 379 3.73 -2.65 -23.90
CA TRP A 379 3.27 -2.72 -22.52
C TRP A 379 2.85 -1.36 -21.97
N ASN A 380 2.74 -0.33 -22.83
CA ASN A 380 2.35 1.02 -22.45
C ASN A 380 3.14 1.56 -21.23
N ILE A 381 4.47 1.45 -21.28
CA ILE A 381 5.34 1.88 -20.19
C ILE A 381 5.59 3.38 -20.29
N THR A 382 5.24 4.12 -19.24
CA THR A 382 5.53 5.56 -19.15
C THR A 382 7.02 5.78 -18.93
N ILE A 383 7.64 6.65 -19.74
CA ILE A 383 9.07 7.00 -19.64
C ILE A 383 9.21 8.50 -19.36
N PRO A 384 9.41 8.91 -18.09
CA PRO A 384 9.69 10.29 -17.71
C PRO A 384 10.95 10.83 -18.40
N GLN A 385 11.01 12.15 -18.60
CA GLN A 385 12.16 12.81 -19.22
C GLN A 385 13.47 12.53 -18.46
N GLN A 386 13.43 12.44 -17.14
CA GLN A 386 14.60 12.12 -16.32
C GLN A 386 15.13 10.70 -16.59
N THR A 387 14.24 9.76 -16.90
CA THR A 387 14.63 8.40 -17.31
C THR A 387 15.29 8.43 -18.68
N ARG A 388 14.74 9.18 -19.65
CA ARG A 388 15.40 9.35 -20.97
C ARG A 388 16.80 9.94 -20.83
N ALA A 389 16.95 10.97 -19.99
CA ALA A 389 18.25 11.55 -19.68
C ALA A 389 19.22 10.56 -19.01
N ASP A 390 18.72 9.67 -18.16
CA ASP A 390 19.53 8.62 -17.55
C ASP A 390 20.10 7.64 -18.57
N PHE A 391 19.28 7.18 -19.51
CA PHE A 391 19.72 6.31 -20.61
C PHE A 391 20.75 7.01 -21.50
N LEU A 392 20.49 8.27 -21.90
CA LEU A 392 21.40 9.06 -22.72
C LEU A 392 22.78 9.24 -22.05
N ARG A 393 22.83 9.53 -20.74
CA ARG A 393 24.10 9.64 -19.99
C ARG A 393 24.92 8.36 -20.00
N ASN A 394 24.26 7.21 -20.11
CA ASN A 394 24.90 5.89 -20.20
C ASN A 394 25.11 5.43 -21.64
N ARG A 395 24.89 6.31 -22.64
CA ARG A 395 24.96 6.00 -24.08
C ARG A 395 24.01 4.87 -24.50
N GLU A 396 22.89 4.73 -23.79
CA GLU A 396 21.82 3.79 -24.08
C GLU A 396 20.65 4.53 -24.74
N ASN A 397 19.93 3.88 -25.65
CA ASN A 397 18.69 4.41 -26.22
C ASN A 397 17.50 3.69 -25.59
N ILE A 398 16.55 4.46 -25.06
CA ILE A 398 15.25 3.96 -24.60
C ILE A 398 14.20 4.54 -25.55
N GLY A 399 13.61 3.66 -26.35
CA GLY A 399 12.88 3.97 -27.60
C GLY A 399 11.80 5.03 -27.56
#